data_AF-A0A2E6R459-F1
#
_entry.id   AF-A0A2E6R459-F1
#
_cell.length_a   1.000
_cell.length_b   1.000
_cell.length_c   1.000
_cell.angle_alpha   90.00
_cell.angle_beta   90.00
_cell.angle_gamma   90.00
#
_symmetry.space_group_name_H-M   'P 1'
#
loop_
_entity.id
_entity.type
_entity.pdbx_description
1 polymer ?
#
loop_
_entity_poly.entity_id
_entity_poly.type
_entity_poly.pdbx_seq_one_letter_code
_entity_poly.pdbx_strand_id
1 'polypeptide(L)'
;MTTPARRSATAFLIARVNQPHIDLAADSGYSDMSHLNKLLQKTSAYLRGELKSEANLLRFHEAFCEWREQLPDADNLNEVIIQLISSAAYSAVESLFDPECDDTDLLINAVNEIYADMKDAGSDTADFEEYFTSLLDACAEVVNENAARPLPAAYFDLLKQADASLFGLSQ
;
A
#
# COMPACT_ATOMS: atom_id res chain seq x y z
N MET A 1 14.59 5.25 15.06
CA MET A 1 13.54 5.95 14.30
C MET A 1 13.66 5.51 12.86
N THR A 2 12.61 4.94 12.28
CA THR A 2 12.55 4.59 10.86
C THR A 2 12.61 5.87 10.01
N THR A 3 13.28 5.83 8.86
CA THR A 3 13.36 7.02 7.98
C THR A 3 12.03 7.23 7.25
N PRO A 4 11.70 8.47 6.87
CA PRO A 4 10.57 8.78 5.99
C PRO A 4 10.48 7.88 4.75
N ALA A 5 11.62 7.62 4.11
CA ALA A 5 11.69 6.75 2.93
C ALA A 5 11.37 5.29 3.24
N ARG A 6 11.78 4.79 4.41
CA ARG A 6 11.47 3.42 4.85
C ARG A 6 10.01 3.25 5.24
N ARG A 7 9.44 4.20 5.99
CA ARG A 7 8.01 4.23 6.33
C ARG A 7 7.14 4.25 5.08
N SER A 8 7.46 5.15 4.15
CA SER A 8 6.81 5.26 2.85
C SER A 8 6.93 3.98 2.04
N ALA A 9 8.09 3.32 2.04
CA ALA A 9 8.28 2.04 1.37
C ALA A 9 7.37 0.93 1.95
N THR A 10 7.32 0.78 3.27
CA THR A 10 6.44 -0.22 3.90
C THR A 10 4.97 0.02 3.57
N ALA A 11 4.49 1.25 3.73
CA ALA A 11 3.10 1.60 3.41
C ALA A 11 2.80 1.42 1.91
N PHE A 12 3.72 1.82 1.03
CA PHE A 12 3.56 1.65 -0.40
C PHE A 12 3.56 0.18 -0.84
N LEU A 13 4.35 -0.68 -0.17
CA LEU A 13 4.34 -2.13 -0.41
C LEU A 13 2.94 -2.68 -0.16
N ILE A 14 2.36 -2.40 1.00
CA ILE A 14 1.01 -2.87 1.37
C ILE A 14 -0.04 -2.43 0.33
N ALA A 15 0.01 -1.17 -0.11
CA ALA A 15 -0.89 -0.71 -1.16
C ALA A 15 -0.66 -1.41 -2.51
N ARG A 16 0.61 -1.55 -2.92
CA ARG A 16 0.95 -1.91 -4.29
C ARG A 16 0.81 -3.40 -4.60
N VAL A 17 1.11 -4.28 -3.64
CA VAL A 17 0.98 -5.73 -3.83
C VAL A 17 -0.49 -6.16 -3.94
N ASN A 18 -1.42 -5.36 -3.41
CA ASN A 18 -2.85 -5.62 -3.46
C ASN A 18 -3.54 -5.02 -4.71
N GLN A 19 -2.79 -4.70 -5.77
CA GLN A 19 -3.35 -4.23 -7.05
C GLN A 19 -4.51 -5.09 -7.58
N PRO A 20 -4.50 -6.44 -7.48
CA PRO A 20 -5.63 -7.25 -7.95
C PRO A 20 -6.98 -6.86 -7.33
N HIS A 21 -6.99 -6.38 -6.08
CA HIS A 21 -8.22 -5.93 -5.41
C HIS A 21 -8.73 -4.59 -5.95
N ILE A 22 -7.81 -3.70 -6.36
CA ILE A 22 -8.14 -2.44 -7.03
C ILE A 22 -8.80 -2.73 -8.37
N ASP A 23 -8.24 -3.68 -9.12
CA ASP A 23 -8.77 -4.09 -10.42
C ASP A 23 -10.17 -4.71 -10.26
N LEU A 24 -10.34 -5.60 -9.28
CA LEU A 24 -11.65 -6.18 -8.94
C LEU A 24 -12.69 -5.13 -8.52
N ALA A 25 -12.29 -4.12 -7.74
CA ALA A 25 -13.18 -3.04 -7.32
C ALA A 25 -13.61 -2.14 -8.48
N ALA A 26 -12.72 -1.90 -9.45
CA ALA A 26 -13.05 -1.17 -10.65
C ALA A 26 -14.04 -1.96 -11.53
N ASP A 27 -13.80 -3.26 -11.68
CA ASP A 27 -14.66 -4.15 -12.48
C ASP A 27 -16.04 -4.37 -11.87
N SER A 28 -16.15 -4.36 -10.53
CA SER A 28 -17.42 -4.49 -9.81
C SER A 28 -18.26 -3.21 -9.81
N GLY A 29 -17.67 -2.08 -10.22
CA GLY A 29 -18.32 -0.77 -10.17
C GLY A 29 -18.41 -0.16 -8.77
N TYR A 30 -17.56 -0.59 -7.83
CA TYR A 30 -17.54 -0.06 -6.46
C TYR A 30 -17.23 1.45 -6.45
N SER A 31 -16.22 1.90 -7.20
CA SER A 31 -15.91 3.32 -7.44
C SER A 31 -14.94 3.45 -8.62
N ASP A 32 -14.77 4.67 -9.15
CA ASP A 32 -13.70 4.96 -10.12
C ASP A 32 -12.33 4.97 -9.42
N MET A 33 -11.57 3.90 -9.58
CA MET A 33 -10.24 3.72 -8.97
C MET A 33 -9.13 4.57 -9.62
N SER A 34 -9.45 5.46 -10.57
CA SER A 34 -8.46 6.25 -11.31
C SER A 34 -7.60 7.14 -10.41
N HIS A 35 -8.17 7.73 -9.36
CA HIS A 35 -7.47 8.59 -8.40
C HIS A 35 -6.44 7.80 -7.57
N LEU A 36 -6.83 6.66 -7.00
CA LEU A 36 -5.94 5.76 -6.28
C LEU A 36 -4.81 5.25 -7.19
N ASN A 37 -5.14 4.72 -8.37
CA ASN A 37 -4.14 4.25 -9.34
C ASN A 37 -3.16 5.37 -9.74
N LYS A 38 -3.67 6.60 -9.91
CA LYS A 38 -2.82 7.75 -10.23
C LYS A 38 -1.88 8.09 -9.08
N LEU A 39 -2.35 8.07 -7.85
CA LEU A 39 -1.51 8.31 -6.67
C LEU A 39 -0.42 7.25 -6.59
N LEU A 40 -0.76 5.96 -6.69
CA LEU A 40 0.22 4.86 -6.62
C LEU A 40 1.29 4.99 -7.71
N GLN A 41 0.89 5.33 -8.93
CA GLN A 41 1.83 5.60 -10.03
C GLN A 41 2.79 6.74 -9.69
N LYS A 42 2.29 7.83 -9.11
CA LYS A 42 3.08 9.04 -8.80
C LYS A 42 3.98 8.84 -7.61
N THR A 43 3.52 8.14 -6.57
CA THR A 43 4.33 7.74 -5.42
C THR A 43 5.46 6.82 -5.88
N SER A 44 5.20 5.81 -6.72
CA SER A 44 6.24 4.96 -7.30
C SER A 44 7.29 5.77 -8.06
N ALA A 45 6.87 6.65 -8.98
CA ALA A 45 7.79 7.51 -9.73
C ALA A 45 8.59 8.46 -8.81
N TYR A 46 7.97 8.95 -7.73
CA TYR A 46 8.65 9.79 -6.75
C TYR A 46 9.69 9.00 -5.96
N LEU A 47 9.36 7.80 -5.48
CA LEU A 47 10.27 6.90 -4.77
C LEU A 47 11.44 6.46 -5.66
N ARG A 48 11.23 6.25 -6.96
CA ARG A 48 12.30 6.01 -7.96
C ARG A 48 13.17 7.22 -8.24
N GLY A 49 12.73 8.41 -7.82
CA GLY A 49 13.35 9.68 -8.16
C GLY A 49 13.11 10.09 -9.62
N GLU A 50 12.18 9.49 -10.33
CA GLU A 50 11.76 9.91 -11.68
C GLU A 50 10.89 11.18 -11.61
N LEU A 51 10.02 11.26 -10.60
CA LEU A 51 9.30 12.48 -10.26
C LEU A 51 10.11 13.27 -9.22
N LYS A 52 10.57 14.47 -9.59
CA LYS A 52 11.34 15.35 -8.71
C LYS A 52 10.50 16.36 -7.94
N SER A 53 9.34 16.74 -8.48
CA SER A 53 8.49 17.78 -7.89
C SER A 53 7.60 17.21 -6.79
N GLU A 54 7.84 17.67 -5.56
CA GLU A 54 6.99 17.41 -4.39
C GLU A 54 5.58 17.97 -4.57
N ALA A 55 5.46 19.25 -4.94
CA ALA A 55 4.17 19.88 -5.19
C ALA A 55 3.31 19.11 -6.22
N ASN A 56 3.95 18.49 -7.22
CA ASN A 56 3.23 17.65 -8.18
C ASN A 56 2.71 16.36 -7.55
N LEU A 57 3.48 15.71 -6.66
CA LEU A 57 2.98 14.55 -5.91
C LEU A 57 1.82 14.95 -4.99
N LEU A 58 1.99 16.03 -4.22
CA LEU A 58 0.99 16.52 -3.28
C LEU A 58 -0.34 16.89 -3.97
N ARG A 59 -0.31 17.42 -5.19
CA ARG A 59 -1.53 17.65 -5.98
C ARG A 59 -2.30 16.36 -6.27
N PHE A 60 -1.61 15.27 -6.59
CA PHE A 60 -2.29 13.98 -6.80
C PHE A 60 -2.73 13.35 -5.48
N HIS A 61 -2.03 13.64 -4.39
CA HIS A 61 -2.42 13.23 -3.05
C HIS A 61 -3.73 13.91 -2.62
N GLU A 62 -3.84 15.23 -2.78
CA GLU A 62 -5.04 16.00 -2.48
C GLU A 62 -6.27 15.50 -3.26
N ALA A 63 -6.13 15.32 -4.58
CA ALA A 63 -7.19 14.77 -5.41
C ALA A 63 -7.58 13.32 -5.03
N PHE A 64 -6.64 12.55 -4.49
CA PHE A 64 -6.92 11.23 -3.94
C PHE A 64 -7.68 11.31 -2.61
N CYS A 65 -7.31 12.24 -1.72
CA CYS A 65 -8.00 12.45 -0.45
C CYS A 65 -9.45 12.83 -0.66
N GLU A 66 -9.72 13.79 -1.57
CA GLU A 66 -11.08 14.18 -1.95
C GLU A 66 -11.90 13.00 -2.47
N TRP A 67 -11.30 12.15 -3.31
CA TRP A 67 -11.94 10.93 -3.81
C TRP A 67 -12.20 9.90 -2.69
N ARG A 68 -11.23 9.71 -1.80
CA ARG A 68 -11.31 8.74 -0.69
C ARG A 68 -12.47 9.07 0.25
N GLU A 69 -12.76 10.35 0.49
CA GLU A 69 -13.89 10.81 1.29
C GLU A 69 -15.26 10.45 0.69
N GLN A 70 -15.31 10.14 -0.61
CA GLN A 70 -16.54 9.73 -1.32
C GLN A 70 -16.68 8.22 -1.43
N LEU A 71 -15.75 7.43 -0.88
CA LEU A 71 -15.86 5.97 -0.92
C LEU A 71 -17.08 5.51 -0.11
N PRO A 72 -17.88 4.56 -0.64
CA PRO A 72 -18.95 3.94 0.13
C PRO A 72 -18.39 3.21 1.36
N ASP A 73 -19.25 3.03 2.36
CA ASP A 73 -18.98 2.11 3.45
C ASP A 73 -18.69 0.71 2.89
N ALA A 74 -17.79 -0.03 3.57
CA ALA A 74 -17.42 -1.36 3.14
C ALA A 74 -18.46 -2.39 3.59
N ASP A 75 -19.05 -3.09 2.63
CA ASP A 75 -20.06 -4.13 2.84
C ASP A 75 -19.49 -5.55 2.62
N ASN A 76 -18.28 -5.67 2.07
CA ASN A 76 -17.62 -6.95 1.83
C ASN A 76 -16.09 -6.87 2.00
N LEU A 77 -15.44 -8.04 2.01
CA LEU A 77 -14.00 -8.17 2.23
C LEU A 77 -13.16 -7.36 1.23
N ASN A 78 -13.54 -7.33 -0.05
CA ASN A 78 -12.76 -6.59 -1.05
C ASN A 78 -12.79 -5.09 -0.76
N GLU A 79 -13.94 -4.56 -0.32
CA GLU A 79 -14.08 -3.14 0.03
C GLU A 79 -13.30 -2.78 1.30
N VAL A 80 -13.28 -3.67 2.30
CA VAL A 80 -12.38 -3.52 3.47
C VAL A 80 -10.92 -3.46 3.04
N ILE A 81 -10.52 -4.34 2.11
CA ILE A 81 -9.16 -4.33 1.54
C ILE A 81 -8.90 -3.03 0.77
N ILE A 82 -9.88 -2.46 0.04
CA ILE A 82 -9.73 -1.15 -0.63
C ILE A 82 -9.53 -0.02 0.39
N GLN A 83 -10.21 -0.07 1.54
CA GLN A 83 -9.99 0.90 2.61
C GLN A 83 -8.57 0.79 3.20
N LEU A 84 -8.06 -0.43 3.40
CA LEU A 84 -6.67 -0.67 3.78
C LEU A 84 -5.69 -0.12 2.73
N ILE A 85 -5.86 -0.47 1.46
CA ILE A 85 -5.00 0.00 0.36
C ILE A 85 -4.98 1.53 0.31
N SER A 86 -6.14 2.16 0.45
CA SER A 86 -6.28 3.61 0.46
C SER A 86 -5.56 4.23 1.66
N SER A 87 -5.65 3.61 2.83
CA SER A 87 -4.96 4.07 4.04
C SER A 87 -3.43 3.93 3.90
N ALA A 88 -2.96 2.84 3.30
CA ALA A 88 -1.54 2.63 3.04
C ALA A 88 -1.01 3.59 1.94
N ALA A 89 -1.80 3.86 0.89
CA ALA A 89 -1.45 4.83 -0.16
C ALA A 89 -1.34 6.26 0.38
N TYR A 90 -2.26 6.65 1.28
CA TYR A 90 -2.21 7.91 2.03
C TYR A 90 -0.93 8.00 2.86
N SER A 91 -0.73 7.02 3.76
CA SER A 91 0.41 7.02 4.68
C SER A 91 1.75 6.96 3.94
N ALA A 92 1.81 6.30 2.78
CA ALA A 92 3.00 6.28 1.93
C ALA A 92 3.42 7.68 1.47
N VAL A 93 2.49 8.60 1.27
CA VAL A 93 2.79 9.99 0.90
C VAL A 93 3.07 10.83 2.14
N GLU A 94 2.21 10.78 3.15
CA GLU A 94 2.37 11.57 4.38
C GLU A 94 3.70 11.29 5.07
N SER A 95 4.09 10.02 5.18
CA SER A 95 5.36 9.60 5.78
C SER A 95 6.60 10.23 5.11
N LEU A 96 6.50 10.71 3.86
CA LEU A 96 7.62 11.35 3.17
C LEU A 96 7.84 12.80 3.58
N PHE A 97 6.81 13.47 4.08
CA PHE A 97 6.77 14.92 4.26
C PHE A 97 6.46 15.33 5.70
N ASP A 98 5.79 14.46 6.46
CA ASP A 98 5.57 14.63 7.89
C ASP A 98 6.53 13.70 8.68
N PRO A 99 7.51 14.26 9.42
CA PRO A 99 8.44 13.46 10.22
C PRO A 99 7.77 12.75 11.41
N GLU A 100 6.59 13.20 11.83
CA GLU A 100 5.82 12.60 12.93
C GLU A 100 4.89 11.48 12.45
N CYS A 101 4.58 11.42 11.15
CA CYS A 101 3.79 10.35 10.56
C CYS A 101 4.61 9.04 10.49
N ASP A 102 4.12 8.03 11.19
CA ASP A 102 4.66 6.66 11.22
C ASP A 102 3.53 5.65 11.49
N ASP A 103 2.72 5.37 10.47
CA ASP A 103 1.57 4.45 10.61
C ASP A 103 1.93 3.00 10.30
N THR A 104 3.22 2.63 10.19
CA THR A 104 3.59 1.29 9.71
C THR A 104 3.03 0.19 10.58
N ASP A 105 3.11 0.35 11.91
CA ASP A 105 2.59 -0.65 12.85
C ASP A 105 1.05 -0.73 12.77
N LEU A 106 0.38 0.40 12.57
CA LEU A 106 -1.08 0.46 12.40
C LEU A 106 -1.50 -0.28 11.12
N LEU A 107 -0.80 -0.06 10.01
CA LEU A 107 -1.08 -0.72 8.74
C LEU A 107 -0.81 -2.22 8.78
N ILE A 108 0.28 -2.65 9.44
CA ILE A 108 0.60 -4.07 9.65
C ILE A 108 -0.49 -4.72 10.51
N ASN A 109 -0.92 -4.06 11.58
CA ASN A 109 -2.02 -4.57 12.41
C ASN A 109 -3.33 -4.66 11.64
N ALA A 110 -3.66 -3.68 10.78
CA ALA A 110 -4.85 -3.73 9.94
C ALA A 110 -4.84 -4.93 8.97
N VAL A 111 -3.69 -5.30 8.40
CA VAL A 111 -3.57 -6.54 7.61
C VAL A 111 -3.84 -7.77 8.47
N ASN A 112 -3.27 -7.82 9.68
CA ASN A 112 -3.46 -8.94 10.60
C ASN A 112 -4.90 -9.07 11.11
N GLU A 113 -5.61 -7.95 11.30
CA GLU A 113 -7.04 -7.92 11.64
C GLU A 113 -7.87 -8.54 10.51
N ILE A 114 -7.58 -8.22 9.25
CA ILE A 114 -8.25 -8.86 8.10
C ILE A 114 -7.99 -10.36 8.06
N TYR A 115 -6.77 -10.83 8.37
CA TYR A 115 -6.50 -12.26 8.48
C TYR A 115 -7.30 -12.93 9.61
N ALA A 116 -7.44 -12.26 10.76
CA ALA A 116 -8.27 -12.75 11.85
C ALA A 116 -9.74 -12.89 11.43
N ASP A 117 -10.29 -11.88 10.75
CA ASP A 117 -11.66 -11.90 10.23
C ASP A 117 -11.86 -13.02 9.19
N MET A 118 -10.89 -13.19 8.28
CA MET A 118 -10.91 -14.28 7.29
C MET A 118 -10.90 -15.66 7.95
N LYS A 119 -10.11 -15.83 9.01
CA LYS A 119 -10.02 -17.07 9.79
C LYS A 119 -11.30 -17.36 10.55
N ASP A 120 -11.91 -16.34 11.15
CA ASP A 120 -13.21 -16.44 11.82
C ASP A 120 -14.33 -16.79 10.82
N ALA A 121 -14.21 -16.36 9.56
CA ALA A 121 -15.07 -16.77 8.46
C ALA A 121 -14.75 -18.18 7.90
N GLY A 122 -13.72 -18.86 8.40
CA GLY A 122 -13.35 -20.24 8.06
C GLY A 122 -12.28 -20.40 6.98
N SER A 123 -11.55 -19.33 6.63
CA SER A 123 -10.41 -19.38 5.70
C SER A 123 -9.14 -19.86 6.41
N ASP A 124 -8.25 -20.52 5.68
CA ASP A 124 -6.89 -20.79 6.13
C ASP A 124 -5.98 -19.64 5.68
N THR A 125 -5.40 -18.91 6.64
CA THR A 125 -4.60 -17.70 6.41
C THR A 125 -3.11 -17.90 6.64
N ALA A 126 -2.66 -19.10 7.04
CA ALA A 126 -1.28 -19.34 7.46
C ALA A 126 -0.26 -18.97 6.35
N ASP A 127 -0.54 -19.37 5.11
CA ASP A 127 0.32 -19.08 3.97
C ASP A 127 0.36 -17.57 3.65
N PHE A 128 -0.75 -16.84 3.87
CA PHE A 128 -0.82 -15.39 3.65
C PHE A 128 -0.04 -14.60 4.71
N GLU A 129 -0.13 -15.04 5.96
CA GLU A 129 0.63 -14.48 7.08
C GLU A 129 2.14 -14.69 6.88
N GLU A 130 2.57 -15.90 6.48
CA GLU A 130 3.97 -16.20 6.16
C GLU A 130 4.45 -15.36 4.97
N TYR A 131 3.66 -15.30 3.90
CA TYR A 131 3.99 -14.49 2.73
C TYR A 131 4.13 -13.01 3.07
N PHE A 132 3.19 -12.43 3.83
CA PHE A 132 3.27 -11.03 4.23
C PHE A 132 4.51 -10.74 5.09
N THR A 133 4.82 -11.63 6.04
CA THR A 133 6.03 -11.52 6.86
C THR A 133 7.29 -11.54 5.99
N SER A 134 7.35 -12.46 5.02
CA SER A 134 8.48 -12.55 4.09
C SER A 134 8.68 -11.28 3.25
N LEU A 135 7.59 -10.62 2.84
CA LEU A 135 7.65 -9.36 2.12
C LEU A 135 8.14 -8.21 3.00
N LEU A 136 7.72 -8.16 4.26
CA LEU A 136 8.19 -7.17 5.23
C LEU A 136 9.69 -7.32 5.50
N ASP A 137 10.16 -8.55 5.69
CA ASP A 137 11.58 -8.86 5.89
C ASP A 137 12.42 -8.49 4.65
N ALA A 138 11.97 -8.89 3.45
CA ALA A 138 12.63 -8.53 2.20
C ALA A 138 12.66 -7.00 1.99
N CYS A 139 11.57 -6.31 2.32
CA CYS A 139 11.50 -4.85 2.25
C CYS A 139 12.48 -4.18 3.22
N ALA A 140 12.59 -4.69 4.45
CA ALA A 140 13.53 -4.18 5.44
C ALA A 140 15.00 -4.42 5.05
N GLU A 141 15.28 -5.53 4.35
CA GLU A 141 16.61 -5.83 3.82
C GLU A 141 17.02 -4.84 2.71
N VAL A 142 16.13 -4.59 1.75
CA VAL A 142 16.43 -3.72 0.60
C VAL A 142 16.28 -2.23 0.92
N VAL A 143 15.41 -1.84 1.85
CA VAL A 143 15.21 -0.46 2.32
C VAL A 143 15.68 -0.34 3.77
N ASN A 144 17.00 -0.21 3.93
CA ASN A 144 17.64 -0.18 5.26
C ASN A 144 17.25 1.04 6.11
N GLU A 145 17.67 1.03 7.37
CA GLU A 145 17.38 2.08 8.36
C GLU A 145 17.90 3.50 8.01
N ASN A 146 18.82 3.63 7.07
CA ASN A 146 19.34 4.92 6.58
C ASN A 146 18.84 5.24 5.17
N ALA A 147 17.80 4.54 4.69
CA ALA A 147 17.29 4.72 3.35
C ALA A 147 16.85 6.17 3.11
N ALA A 148 17.21 6.67 1.94
CA ALA A 148 16.78 7.92 1.38
C ALA A 148 16.30 7.69 -0.06
N ARG A 149 15.61 8.67 -0.63
CA ARG A 149 15.24 8.62 -2.05
C ARG A 149 16.45 8.96 -2.93
N PRO A 150 16.58 8.35 -4.12
CA PRO A 150 15.72 7.30 -4.68
C PRO A 150 15.92 5.94 -3.99
N LEU A 151 14.84 5.15 -3.91
CA LEU A 151 14.93 3.80 -3.36
C LEU A 151 15.68 2.85 -4.31
N PRO A 152 16.31 1.77 -3.79
CA PRO A 152 17.01 0.78 -4.61
C PRO A 152 16.10 0.09 -5.63
N ALA A 153 16.65 -0.29 -6.79
CA ALA A 153 15.90 -1.03 -7.81
C ALA A 153 15.28 -2.33 -7.28
N ALA A 154 16.00 -3.03 -6.40
CA ALA A 154 15.54 -4.27 -5.75
C ALA A 154 14.21 -4.12 -5.01
N TYR A 155 13.94 -2.96 -4.39
CA TYR A 155 12.64 -2.68 -3.78
C TYR A 155 11.50 -2.75 -4.80
N PHE A 156 11.72 -2.22 -6.01
CA PHE A 156 10.69 -2.24 -7.04
C PHE A 156 10.57 -3.58 -7.77
N ASP A 157 11.61 -4.40 -7.73
CA ASP A 157 11.55 -5.76 -8.25
C ASP A 157 10.80 -6.68 -7.27
N LEU A 158 10.95 -6.48 -5.96
CA LEU A 158 10.11 -7.09 -4.93
C LEU A 158 8.62 -6.86 -5.21
N LEU A 159 8.21 -5.61 -5.51
CA LEU A 159 6.82 -5.27 -5.81
C LEU A 159 6.26 -5.94 -7.08
N LYS A 160 7.12 -6.38 -8.01
CA LYS A 160 6.70 -7.07 -9.25
C LYS A 160 6.65 -8.58 -9.10
N GLN A 161 7.41 -9.13 -8.16
CA GLN A 161 7.47 -10.57 -7.88
C GLN A 161 6.29 -11.04 -7.02
N ALA A 162 5.45 -10.12 -6.57
CA ALA A 162 4.20 -10.43 -5.90
C ALA A 162 3.19 -11.00 -6.91
N ASP A 163 3.21 -12.33 -7.09
CA ASP A 163 2.31 -13.07 -7.99
C ASP A 163 0.86 -13.16 -7.46
N ALA A 164 0.66 -12.83 -6.18
CA ALA A 164 -0.63 -12.75 -5.53
C ALA A 164 -0.68 -11.56 -4.55
N SER A 165 -1.89 -11.07 -4.29
CA SER A 165 -2.18 -10.13 -3.22
C SER A 165 -1.89 -10.74 -1.84
N LEU A 166 -1.89 -9.91 -0.80
CA LEU A 166 -1.76 -10.40 0.58
C LEU A 166 -2.94 -11.29 0.98
N PHE A 167 -4.04 -11.26 0.23
CA PHE A 167 -5.29 -11.95 0.56
C PHE A 167 -5.64 -13.03 -0.50
N GLY A 168 -4.64 -13.47 -1.27
CA GLY A 168 -4.76 -14.61 -2.18
C GLY A 168 -5.40 -14.33 -3.54
N LEU A 169 -5.64 -13.06 -3.89
CA LEU A 169 -6.15 -12.69 -5.22
C LEU A 169 -4.97 -12.49 -6.18
N SER A 170 -4.93 -13.27 -7.26
CA SER A 170 -3.93 -13.14 -8.34
C SER A 170 -4.53 -12.41 -9.55
N GLN A 171 -3.67 -11.78 -10.37
CA GLN A 171 -4.05 -11.27 -11.69
C GLN A 171 -4.25 -12.38 -12.72
#